data_AF-A0A173S9F1-F1
#
_entry.id   AF-A0A173S9F1-F1
#
_cell.length_a   1.000
_cell.length_b   1.000
_cell.length_c   1.000
_cell.angle_alpha   90.00
_cell.angle_beta   90.00
_cell.angle_gamma   90.00
#
_symmetry.space_group_name_H-M   'P 1'
#
loop_
_entity.id
_entity.type
_entity.pdbx_description
1 polymer ?
#
loop_
_entity_poly.entity_id
_entity_poly.type
_entity_poly.pdbx_seq_one_letter_code
_entity_poly.pdbx_strand_id
1 'polypeptide(L)'
;MDVAETIRATLAALAGIGIVIDFAPGIKLEPVRYIIRKLGDLLNEDVKKQLDKIEDDFRIHKIESWRYEILAFANSCMRHEKHTKEEFDHVIKIHDDYTICVERYKMKNGQVDLAAEYIEDIYKRCLEENSFLTGKTK
;
A
#
# COMPACT_ATOMS: atom_id res chain seq x y z
N MET A 1 -33.26 -8.39 21.98
CA MET A 1 -32.66 -9.72 21.79
C MET A 1 -31.42 -9.78 22.64
N ASP A 2 -31.41 -10.65 23.64
CA ASP A 2 -30.21 -10.88 24.43
C ASP A 2 -29.13 -11.53 23.55
N VAL A 3 -27.89 -11.11 23.71
CA VAL A 3 -26.73 -11.69 22.99
C VAL A 3 -26.67 -13.20 23.24
N ALA A 4 -27.00 -13.64 24.45
CA ALA A 4 -27.09 -15.05 24.82
C ALA A 4 -28.16 -15.81 24.03
N GLU A 5 -29.30 -15.18 23.75
CA GLU A 5 -30.39 -15.78 22.97
C GLU A 5 -30.03 -15.88 21.48
N THR A 6 -29.32 -14.88 20.96
CA THR A 6 -28.80 -14.87 19.58
C THR A 6 -27.74 -15.97 19.38
N ILE A 7 -26.84 -16.15 20.35
CA ILE A 7 -25.82 -17.23 20.33
C ILE A 7 -26.48 -18.61 20.37
N ARG A 8 -27.48 -18.80 21.25
CA ARG A 8 -28.23 -20.05 21.34
C ARG A 8 -29.02 -20.35 20.06
N ALA A 9 -29.69 -19.35 19.49
CA ALA A 9 -30.43 -19.49 18.24
C ALA A 9 -29.50 -19.84 17.07
N THR A 10 -28.32 -19.22 17.01
CA THR A 10 -27.30 -19.51 15.98
C THR A 10 -26.75 -20.93 16.13
N LEU A 11 -26.43 -21.36 17.34
CA LEU A 11 -25.99 -22.73 17.62
C LEU A 11 -27.08 -23.77 17.30
N ALA A 12 -28.35 -23.48 17.62
CA ALA A 12 -29.48 -24.33 17.30
C ALA A 12 -29.71 -24.44 15.79
N ALA A 13 -29.56 -23.34 15.05
CA ALA A 13 -29.65 -23.35 13.59
C ALA A 13 -28.52 -24.18 12.95
N LEU A 14 -27.28 -24.04 13.44
CA LEU A 14 -26.14 -24.85 12.98
C LEU A 14 -26.33 -26.34 13.29
N ALA A 15 -26.83 -26.66 14.49
CA ALA A 15 -27.14 -28.04 14.89
C ALA A 15 -28.26 -28.64 14.02
N GLY A 16 -29.30 -27.86 13.69
CA GLY A 16 -30.36 -28.28 12.77
C GLY A 16 -29.85 -28.61 11.37
N ILE A 17 -28.92 -27.81 10.84
CA ILE A 17 -28.25 -28.08 9.56
C ILE A 17 -27.45 -29.39 9.64
N GLY A 18 -26.75 -29.63 10.75
CA GLY A 18 -26.01 -30.88 11.01
C GLY A 18 -26.92 -32.11 11.08
N ILE A 19 -28.04 -32.03 11.82
CA ILE A 19 -29.02 -33.12 11.98
C ILE A 19 -29.61 -33.55 10.63
N VAL A 20 -29.85 -32.59 9.73
CA VAL A 20 -30.37 -32.88 8.37
C VAL A 20 -29.34 -33.65 7.52
N ILE A 21 -28.04 -33.47 7.77
CA ILE A 21 -26.96 -34.22 7.11
C ILE A 21 -26.89 -35.66 7.65
N ASP A 22 -27.10 -35.86 8.96
CA ASP A 22 -26.99 -37.18 9.60
C ASP A 22 -28.20 -38.10 9.33
N PHE A 23 -29.40 -37.56 9.15
CA PHE A 23 -30.63 -38.37 9.04
C PHE A 23 -30.86 -39.00 7.66
N ALA A 24 -30.11 -38.59 6.63
CA ALA A 24 -30.26 -39.10 5.27
C ALA A 24 -28.90 -39.23 4.56
N PRO A 25 -28.14 -40.30 4.82
CA PRO A 25 -26.82 -40.55 4.19
C PRO A 25 -26.88 -40.79 2.66
N GLY A 26 -28.07 -40.73 2.05
CA GLY A 26 -28.30 -40.86 0.60
C GLY A 26 -28.48 -39.53 -0.15
N ILE A 27 -28.63 -38.39 0.55
CA ILE A 27 -28.68 -37.08 -0.11
C ILE A 27 -27.23 -36.65 -0.33
N LYS A 28 -26.76 -36.80 -1.58
CA LYS A 28 -25.42 -36.39 -2.01
C LYS A 28 -25.10 -34.99 -1.44
N LEU A 29 -23.88 -34.78 -0.96
CA LEU A 29 -23.31 -33.54 -0.37
C LEU A 29 -23.43 -32.25 -1.22
N GLU A 30 -24.21 -32.29 -2.30
CA GLU A 30 -24.48 -31.22 -3.24
C GLU A 30 -25.13 -29.95 -2.64
N PRO A 31 -26.08 -29.99 -1.67
CA PRO A 31 -26.69 -28.75 -1.18
C PRO A 31 -25.70 -27.90 -0.36
N VAL A 32 -24.86 -28.54 0.47
CA VAL A 32 -23.77 -27.85 1.18
C VAL A 32 -22.73 -27.32 0.19
N ARG A 33 -22.34 -28.12 -0.80
CA ARG A 33 -21.41 -27.70 -1.85
C ARG A 33 -21.96 -26.54 -2.69
N TYR A 34 -23.26 -26.49 -2.93
CA TYR A 34 -23.95 -25.40 -3.61
C TYR A 34 -23.93 -24.11 -2.78
N ILE A 35 -24.20 -24.20 -1.48
CA ILE A 35 -24.13 -23.06 -0.56
C ILE A 35 -22.70 -22.51 -0.47
N ILE A 36 -21.69 -23.39 -0.31
CA ILE A 36 -20.27 -23.01 -0.27
C ILE A 36 -19.83 -22.38 -1.59
N ARG A 37 -20.25 -22.93 -2.75
CA ARG A 37 -19.96 -22.35 -4.06
C ARG A 37 -20.57 -20.96 -4.21
N LYS A 38 -21.85 -20.80 -3.88
CA LYS A 38 -22.55 -19.51 -4.00
C LYS A 38 -21.97 -18.44 -3.08
N LEU A 39 -21.54 -18.82 -1.87
CA LEU A 39 -20.81 -17.94 -0.96
C LEU A 39 -19.40 -17.60 -1.49
N GLY A 40 -18.67 -18.59 -1.99
CA GLY A 40 -17.37 -18.41 -2.61
C GLY A 40 -17.42 -17.47 -3.81
N ASP A 41 -18.39 -17.64 -4.70
CA ASP A 41 -18.55 -16.83 -5.91
C ASP A 41 -18.88 -15.36 -5.57
N LEU A 42 -19.71 -15.12 -4.54
CA LEU A 42 -20.03 -13.77 -4.06
C LEU A 42 -18.84 -13.10 -3.36
N LEU A 43 -18.06 -13.85 -2.58
CA LEU A 43 -16.86 -13.35 -1.92
C LEU A 43 -15.75 -13.09 -2.94
N ASN A 44 -15.58 -13.95 -3.94
CA ASN A 44 -14.44 -13.88 -4.85
C ASN A 44 -14.46 -12.61 -5.71
N GLU A 45 -15.63 -12.13 -6.12
CA GLU A 45 -15.71 -10.91 -6.93
C GLU A 45 -15.55 -9.63 -6.08
N ASP A 46 -16.18 -9.56 -4.91
CA ASP A 46 -16.13 -8.37 -4.04
C ASP A 46 -14.81 -8.27 -3.26
N VAL A 47 -14.29 -9.40 -2.74
CA VAL A 47 -12.97 -9.44 -2.07
C VAL A 47 -11.86 -9.12 -3.05
N LYS A 48 -11.92 -9.63 -4.30
CA LYS A 48 -10.91 -9.30 -5.31
C LYS A 48 -10.96 -7.82 -5.69
N LYS A 49 -12.15 -7.25 -5.92
CA LYS A 49 -12.30 -5.81 -6.18
C LYS A 49 -11.85 -4.94 -5.01
N GLN A 50 -12.08 -5.36 -3.78
CA GLN A 50 -11.61 -4.63 -2.60
C GLN A 50 -10.09 -4.75 -2.43
N LEU A 51 -9.50 -5.91 -2.69
CA LEU A 51 -8.04 -6.09 -2.70
C LEU A 51 -7.37 -5.24 -3.78
N ASP A 52 -7.91 -5.23 -5.01
CA ASP A 52 -7.38 -4.42 -6.11
C ASP A 52 -7.46 -2.92 -5.76
N LYS A 53 -8.57 -2.46 -5.16
CA LYS A 53 -8.71 -1.07 -4.69
C LYS A 53 -7.75 -0.72 -3.56
N ILE A 54 -7.56 -1.62 -2.58
CA ILE A 54 -6.61 -1.41 -1.48
C ILE A 54 -5.18 -1.33 -2.01
N GLU A 55 -4.84 -2.17 -3.00
CA GLU A 55 -3.53 -2.14 -3.62
C GLU A 55 -3.31 -0.84 -4.40
N ASP A 56 -4.31 -0.37 -5.14
CA ASP A 56 -4.27 0.91 -5.85
C ASP A 56 -4.19 2.12 -4.90
N ASP A 57 -4.99 2.15 -3.82
CA ASP A 57 -4.95 3.21 -2.81
C ASP A 57 -3.57 3.25 -2.12
N PHE A 58 -3.01 2.09 -1.77
CA PHE A 58 -1.67 2.00 -1.19
C PHE A 58 -0.59 2.52 -2.15
N ARG A 59 -0.73 2.23 -3.45
CA ARG A 59 0.18 2.73 -4.49
C ARG A 59 0.07 4.25 -4.65
N ILE A 60 -1.14 4.81 -4.66
CA ILE A 60 -1.36 6.26 -4.74
C ILE A 60 -0.72 6.95 -3.53
N HIS A 61 -0.98 6.46 -2.32
CA HIS A 61 -0.38 7.01 -1.11
C HIS A 61 1.15 6.93 -1.12
N LYS A 62 1.72 5.85 -1.66
CA LYS A 62 3.17 5.71 -1.82
C LYS A 62 3.75 6.78 -2.75
N ILE A 63 3.08 7.04 -3.88
CA ILE A 63 3.50 8.08 -4.84
C ILE A 63 3.42 9.48 -4.20
N GLU A 64 2.38 9.75 -3.42
CA GLU A 64 2.28 11.02 -2.68
C GLU A 64 3.35 11.16 -1.60
N SER A 65 3.69 10.08 -0.90
CA SER A 65 4.78 10.04 0.07
C SER A 65 6.12 10.36 -0.58
N TRP A 66 6.42 9.75 -1.73
CA TRP A 66 7.64 10.04 -2.49
C TRP A 66 7.71 11.49 -2.94
N ARG A 67 6.59 12.04 -3.46
CA ARG A 67 6.50 13.45 -3.81
C ARG A 67 6.82 14.34 -2.61
N TYR A 68 6.23 14.06 -1.46
CA TYR A 68 6.48 14.81 -0.24
C TYR A 68 7.96 14.76 0.16
N GLU A 69 8.56 13.58 0.10
CA GLU A 69 9.95 13.37 0.49
C GLU A 69 10.94 14.14 -0.39
N ILE A 70 10.77 14.11 -1.71
CA ILE A 70 11.59 14.89 -2.65
C ILE A 70 11.47 16.40 -2.34
N LEU A 71 10.24 16.89 -2.18
CA LEU A 71 10.00 18.32 -1.89
C LEU A 71 10.53 18.73 -0.50
N ALA A 72 10.40 17.86 0.49
CA ALA A 72 10.91 18.10 1.84
C ALA A 72 12.44 18.20 1.85
N PHE A 73 13.12 17.33 1.10
CA PHE A 73 14.56 17.34 0.96
C PHE A 73 15.07 18.55 0.14
N ALA A 74 14.36 18.93 -0.92
CA ALA A 74 14.67 20.18 -1.62
C ALA A 74 14.52 21.39 -0.69
N ASN A 75 13.49 21.42 0.16
CA ASN A 75 13.30 22.46 1.15
C ASN A 75 14.40 22.49 2.22
N SER A 76 14.90 21.34 2.70
CA SER A 76 16.03 21.31 3.65
C SER A 76 17.31 21.85 3.01
N CYS A 77 17.55 21.48 1.76
CA CYS A 77 18.63 22.04 0.94
C CYS A 77 18.51 23.57 0.79
N MET A 78 17.31 24.11 0.55
CA MET A 78 17.06 25.57 0.50
C MET A 78 17.30 26.26 1.85
N ARG A 79 17.16 25.55 2.97
CA ARG A 79 17.52 26.04 4.31
C ARG A 79 19.02 25.91 4.62
N HIS A 80 19.84 25.52 3.64
CA HIS A 80 21.28 25.29 3.78
C HIS A 80 21.63 24.19 4.79
N GLU A 81 20.73 23.23 5.00
CA GLU A 81 21.04 22.04 5.79
C GLU A 81 22.04 21.17 5.04
N LYS A 82 23.05 20.66 5.76
CA LYS A 82 24.03 19.73 5.19
C LYS A 82 23.49 18.32 5.29
N HIS A 83 23.63 17.57 4.21
CA HIS A 83 23.17 16.18 4.10
C HIS A 83 24.34 15.25 3.80
N THR A 84 24.19 13.99 4.19
CA THR A 84 25.15 12.94 3.86
C THR A 84 25.00 12.52 2.40
N LYS A 85 26.02 11.89 1.82
CA LYS A 85 25.93 11.38 0.45
C LYS A 85 24.80 10.34 0.32
N GLU A 86 24.61 9.53 1.36
CA GLU A 86 23.58 8.49 1.41
C GLU A 86 22.16 9.07 1.39
N GLU A 87 21.93 10.21 2.05
CA GLU A 87 20.64 10.91 2.01
C GLU A 87 20.33 11.44 0.60
N PHE A 88 21.33 11.99 -0.10
CA PHE A 88 21.17 12.39 -1.50
C PHE A 88 20.89 11.19 -2.41
N ASP A 89 21.69 10.13 -2.32
CA ASP A 89 21.52 8.91 -3.12
C ASP A 89 20.12 8.31 -2.91
N HIS A 90 19.59 8.37 -1.69
CA HIS A 90 18.26 7.90 -1.36
C HIS A 90 17.17 8.70 -2.07
N VAL A 91 17.22 10.02 -2.00
CA VAL A 91 16.19 10.88 -2.59
C VAL A 91 16.22 10.86 -4.12
N ILE A 92 17.41 10.74 -4.72
CA ILE A 92 17.58 10.59 -6.17
C ILE A 92 16.92 9.27 -6.63
N LYS A 93 17.13 8.18 -5.89
CA LYS A 93 16.47 6.91 -6.19
C LYS A 93 14.95 7.00 -6.06
N ILE A 94 14.44 7.71 -5.04
CA ILE A 94 13.00 7.95 -4.89
C ILE A 94 12.43 8.72 -6.08
N HIS A 95 13.17 9.70 -6.60
CA HIS A 95 12.78 10.43 -7.80
C HIS A 95 12.71 9.52 -9.05
N ASP A 96 13.66 8.60 -9.24
CA ASP A 96 13.62 7.63 -10.33
C ASP A 96 12.37 6.73 -10.24
N ASP A 97 12.11 6.17 -9.06
CA ASP A 97 10.93 5.33 -8.80
C ASP A 97 9.62 6.12 -9.02
N TYR A 98 9.59 7.38 -8.60
CA TYR A 98 8.45 8.28 -8.79
C TYR A 98 8.18 8.56 -10.27
N THR A 99 9.21 8.85 -11.07
CA THR A 99 9.08 9.17 -12.51
C THR A 99 8.48 7.99 -13.27
N ILE A 100 8.95 6.77 -12.99
CA ILE A 100 8.39 5.54 -13.57
C ILE A 100 6.88 5.42 -13.27
N CYS A 101 6.48 5.75 -12.04
CA CYS A 101 5.07 5.73 -11.66
C CYS A 101 4.26 6.85 -12.34
N VAL A 102 4.77 8.07 -12.39
CA VAL A 102 4.07 9.21 -13.04
C VAL A 102 3.81 8.91 -14.52
N GLU A 103 4.80 8.40 -15.25
CA GLU A 103 4.65 8.02 -16.65
C GLU A 103 3.64 6.89 -16.84
N ARG A 104 3.75 5.83 -16.04
CA ARG A 104 2.87 4.66 -16.11
C ARG A 104 1.41 5.00 -15.85
N TYR A 105 1.15 5.86 -14.88
CA TYR A 105 -0.21 6.22 -14.44
C TYR A 105 -0.70 7.56 -15.04
N LYS A 106 0.07 8.19 -15.93
CA LYS A 106 -0.24 9.49 -16.57
C LYS A 106 -0.63 10.57 -15.56
N MET A 107 0.04 10.58 -14.41
CA MET A 107 -0.24 11.54 -13.35
C MET A 107 0.33 12.91 -13.71
N LYS A 108 -0.22 13.99 -13.14
CA LYS A 108 0.37 15.32 -13.30
C LYS A 108 1.68 15.38 -12.51
N ASN A 109 2.78 15.59 -13.21
CA ASN A 109 4.04 15.90 -12.58
C ASN A 109 4.00 17.36 -12.10
N GLY A 110 4.02 17.56 -10.78
CA GLY A 110 3.90 18.89 -10.17
C GLY A 110 5.22 19.66 -10.25
N GLN A 111 5.74 20.06 -9.10
CA GLN A 111 7.04 20.74 -8.98
C GLN A 111 8.20 19.77 -8.68
N VAL A 112 7.97 18.45 -8.87
CA VAL A 112 8.92 17.41 -8.46
C VAL A 112 10.16 17.40 -9.33
N ASP A 113 10.03 17.52 -10.64
CA ASP A 113 11.18 17.56 -11.57
C ASP A 113 12.11 18.74 -11.24
N LEU A 114 11.53 19.91 -11.00
CA LEU A 114 12.30 21.11 -10.62
C LEU A 114 13.01 20.93 -9.27
N ALA A 115 12.35 20.30 -8.31
CA ALA A 115 12.95 20.00 -7.02
C ALA A 115 14.09 18.98 -7.15
N ALA A 116 13.91 17.94 -7.97
CA ALA A 116 14.93 16.95 -8.25
C ALA A 116 16.15 17.55 -8.96
N GLU A 117 15.94 18.40 -9.97
CA GLU A 117 17.00 19.14 -10.65
C GLU A 117 17.83 19.99 -9.65
N TYR A 118 17.14 20.72 -8.77
CA TYR A 118 17.81 21.50 -7.72
C TYR A 118 18.64 20.63 -6.75
N ILE A 119 18.11 19.46 -6.37
CA ILE A 119 18.82 18.50 -5.51
C ILE A 119 20.06 17.95 -6.22
N GLU A 120 19.94 17.55 -7.49
CA GLU A 120 21.06 17.04 -8.29
C GLU A 120 22.19 18.07 -8.42
N ASP A 121 21.86 19.34 -8.59
CA ASP A 121 22.84 20.41 -8.68
C ASP A 121 23.63 20.59 -7.37
N ILE A 122 22.95 20.47 -6.23
CA ILE A 122 23.64 20.47 -4.93
C ILE A 122 24.51 19.24 -4.79
N TYR A 123 23.99 18.07 -5.15
CA TYR A 123 24.73 16.81 -5.08
C TYR A 123 26.02 16.86 -5.90
N LYS A 124 25.96 17.37 -7.15
CA LYS A 124 27.13 17.58 -8.02
C LYS A 124 28.15 18.50 -7.36
N ARG A 125 27.72 19.64 -6.81
CA ARG A 125 28.61 20.54 -6.05
C ARG A 125 29.25 19.85 -4.85
N CYS A 126 28.49 19.06 -4.09
CA CYS A 126 29.02 18.32 -2.95
C CYS A 126 30.04 17.25 -3.36
N LEU A 127 29.89 16.62 -4.53
CA LEU A 127 30.88 15.70 -5.09
C LEU A 127 32.18 16.41 -5.47
N GLU A 128 32.08 17.56 -6.13
CA GLU A 128 33.23 18.36 -6.57
C GLU A 128 34.01 18.94 -5.39
N GLU A 129 33.30 19.47 -4.41
CA GLU A 129 33.88 20.15 -3.24
C GLU A 129 34.16 19.20 -2.06
N ASN A 130 33.70 17.95 -2.16
CA ASN A 130 33.71 16.96 -1.08
C ASN A 130 33.08 17.52 0.22
N SER A 131 31.96 18.25 0.07
CA SER A 131 31.35 19.08 1.12
C SER A 131 30.17 18.44 1.87
N PHE A 132 29.97 17.12 1.67
CA PHE A 132 28.93 16.34 2.35
C PHE A 132 29.05 16.40 3.89
N LEU A 133 27.92 16.17 4.56
CA LEU A 133 27.93 15.95 6.00
C LEU A 133 28.68 14.65 6.31
N THR A 134 29.86 14.76 6.91
CA THR A 134 30.56 13.61 7.49
C THR A 134 30.13 13.45 8.94
N GLY A 135 29.66 12.28 9.35
CA GLY A 135 29.21 11.98 10.72
C GLY A 135 30.29 12.04 11.82
N LYS A 136 31.37 12.81 11.63
CA LYS A 136 32.33 13.13 12.68
C LYS A 136 31.82 14.32 13.49
N THR A 137 30.78 14.08 14.29
CA THR A 137 30.56 14.86 15.51
C THR A 137 31.77 14.66 16.41
N LYS A 138 32.45 15.76 16.75
CA LYS A 138 33.44 15.78 17.84
C LYS A 138 32.78 15.48 19.17
#